data_AF-A0A6I3FHH8-F1
#
_entry.id   AF-A0A6I3FHH8-F1
#
_cell.length_a   1.000
_cell.length_b   1.000
_cell.length_c   1.000
_cell.angle_alpha   90.00
_cell.angle_beta   90.00
_cell.angle_gamma   90.00
#
_symmetry.space_group_name_H-M   'P 1'
#
loop_
_entity.id
_entity.type
_entity.pdbx_description
1 polymer ?
#
loop_
_entity_poly.entity_id
_entity_poly.type
_entity_poly.pdbx_seq_one_letter_code
_entity_poly.pdbx_strand_id
1 'polypeptide(L)'
;MHVDMKALISLTAERDIPLDRLITAIEIAVKAAYVSTDEAKPYAHAKLDRDTGEIRILVPIFGEDGERIDEVVDEPTGFSRVATSTARQIIKEKMRESKDAEIVGEFTASVGDIVSGVIQQGRDHR
;
A
#
# COMPACT_ATOMS: atom_id res chain seq x y z
N MET A 1 -12.06 -10.08 2.26
CA MET A 1 -11.79 -8.66 2.64
C MET A 1 -11.99 -7.78 1.40
N HIS A 2 -12.64 -6.62 1.46
CA HIS A 2 -12.98 -5.86 0.23
C HIS A 2 -12.50 -4.41 0.26
N VAL A 3 -11.76 -4.00 -0.77
CA VAL A 3 -11.41 -2.62 -1.06
C VAL A 3 -12.27 -2.12 -2.21
N ASP A 4 -12.80 -0.91 -2.09
CA ASP A 4 -13.60 -0.30 -3.15
C ASP A 4 -12.69 0.12 -4.33
N MET A 5 -12.69 -0.70 -5.37
CA MET A 5 -11.90 -0.46 -6.59
C MET A 5 -12.36 0.76 -7.37
N LYS A 6 -13.65 1.13 -7.32
CA LYS A 6 -14.15 2.33 -8.03
C LYS A 6 -13.59 3.58 -7.38
N ALA A 7 -13.58 3.63 -6.05
CA ALA A 7 -12.97 4.72 -5.32
C ALA A 7 -11.46 4.80 -5.60
N LEU A 8 -10.76 3.67 -5.61
CA LEU A 8 -9.34 3.61 -5.94
C LEU A 8 -9.03 4.13 -7.35
N ILE A 9 -9.77 3.68 -8.36
CA ILE A 9 -9.56 4.09 -9.75
C ILE A 9 -9.77 5.60 -9.91
N SER A 10 -10.86 6.14 -9.35
CA SER A 10 -11.12 7.58 -9.39
C SER A 10 -10.00 8.38 -8.72
N LEU A 11 -9.50 7.93 -7.57
CA LEU A 11 -8.41 8.59 -6.85
C LEU A 11 -7.07 8.55 -7.62
N THR A 12 -6.79 7.44 -8.30
CA THR A 12 -5.57 7.31 -9.12
C THR A 12 -5.62 8.21 -10.36
N ALA A 13 -6.79 8.36 -10.97
CA ALA A 13 -6.99 9.21 -12.15
C ALA A 13 -6.81 10.70 -11.83
N GLU A 14 -7.18 11.15 -10.63
CA GLU A 14 -7.03 12.55 -10.22
C GLU A 14 -5.57 12.97 -9.94
N ARG A 15 -4.69 12.04 -9.59
CA ARG A 15 -3.34 12.34 -9.08
C ARG A 15 -2.19 11.74 -9.90
N ASP A 16 -2.49 11.24 -11.08
CA ASP A 16 -1.53 10.62 -12.02
C ASP A 16 -0.65 9.54 -11.35
N ILE A 17 -1.22 8.78 -10.42
CA ILE A 17 -0.55 7.65 -9.78
C ILE A 17 -0.99 6.39 -10.52
N PRO A 18 -0.07 5.60 -11.11
CA PRO A 18 -0.43 4.34 -11.74
C PRO A 18 -1.08 3.40 -10.72
N LEU A 19 -2.24 2.83 -11.07
CA LEU A 19 -2.99 1.92 -10.20
C LEU A 19 -2.13 0.76 -9.69
N ASP A 20 -1.31 0.17 -10.57
CA ASP A 20 -0.41 -0.94 -10.23
C ASP A 20 0.57 -0.59 -9.11
N ARG A 21 1.02 0.67 -9.06
CA ARG A 21 1.95 1.16 -8.04
C ARG A 21 1.28 1.24 -6.68
N LEU A 22 -0.01 1.61 -6.65
CA LEU A 22 -0.81 1.64 -5.43
C LEU A 22 -1.16 0.23 -4.96
N ILE A 23 -1.55 -0.66 -5.88
CA ILE A 23 -1.80 -2.08 -5.61
C ILE A 23 -0.56 -2.71 -4.95
N THR A 24 0.61 -2.55 -5.56
CA THR A 24 1.88 -3.07 -5.03
C THR A 24 2.17 -2.55 -3.62
N ALA A 25 1.94 -1.27 -3.38
CA ALA A 25 2.16 -0.67 -2.06
C ALA A 25 1.21 -1.27 -0.99
N ILE A 26 -0.05 -1.49 -1.34
CA ILE A 26 -1.03 -2.14 -0.45
C ILE A 26 -0.61 -3.57 -0.16
N GLU A 27 -0.19 -4.33 -1.17
CA GLU A 27 0.27 -5.72 -1.00
C GLU A 27 1.48 -5.83 -0.06
N ILE A 28 2.47 -4.95 -0.23
CA ILE A 28 3.67 -4.91 0.64
C ILE A 28 3.27 -4.61 2.09
N ALA A 29 2.42 -3.61 2.30
CA ALA A 29 2.02 -3.21 3.65
C ALA A 29 1.14 -4.26 4.34
N VAL A 30 0.22 -4.87 3.60
CA VAL A 30 -0.63 -5.95 4.14
C VAL A 30 0.22 -7.19 4.45
N LYS A 31 1.19 -7.53 3.60
CA LYS A 31 2.18 -8.58 3.91
C LYS A 31 2.94 -8.26 5.19
N ALA A 32 3.41 -7.02 5.37
CA ALA A 32 4.12 -6.63 6.58
C ALA A 32 3.23 -6.77 7.84
N ALA A 33 1.97 -6.35 7.76
CA ALA A 33 1.00 -6.53 8.85
C ALA A 33 0.73 -8.01 9.16
N TYR A 34 0.66 -8.86 8.13
CA TYR A 34 0.51 -10.30 8.30
C TYR A 34 1.71 -10.92 9.02
N VAL A 35 2.94 -10.56 8.63
CA VAL A 35 4.18 -11.06 9.24
C VAL A 35 4.30 -10.68 10.73
N SER A 36 3.66 -9.59 11.16
CA SER A 36 3.60 -9.19 12.57
C SER A 36 2.58 -9.97 13.41
N THR A 37 1.78 -10.85 12.80
CA THR A 37 0.80 -11.68 13.51
C THR A 37 1.44 -13.00 13.95
N ASP A 38 1.04 -13.53 15.11
CA ASP A 38 1.59 -14.78 15.64
C ASP A 38 1.28 -16.02 14.77
N GLU A 39 0.24 -15.93 13.91
CA GLU A 39 -0.17 -16.98 12.97
C GLU A 39 0.58 -16.91 11.62
N ALA A 40 1.57 -16.03 11.48
CA ALA A 40 2.23 -15.78 10.21
C ALA A 40 2.99 -17.01 9.68
N LYS A 41 2.62 -17.44 8.46
CA LYS A 41 3.33 -18.51 7.75
C LYS A 41 4.52 -17.98 6.94
N PRO A 42 5.63 -18.74 6.83
CA PRO A 42 6.78 -18.36 6.02
C PRO A 42 6.42 -18.17 4.55
N TYR A 43 7.14 -17.27 3.87
CA TYR A 43 6.99 -16.99 2.43
C TYR A 43 5.60 -16.50 1.98
N ALA A 44 4.72 -16.16 2.92
CA ALA A 44 3.43 -15.57 2.63
C ALA A 44 3.58 -14.25 1.86
N HIS A 45 2.66 -14.00 0.94
CA HIS A 45 2.53 -12.72 0.25
C HIS A 45 1.06 -12.35 0.12
N ALA A 46 0.78 -11.05 0.21
CA ALA A 46 -0.55 -10.53 -0.04
C ALA A 46 -0.74 -10.29 -1.53
N LYS A 47 -1.94 -10.59 -2.03
CA LYS A 47 -2.33 -10.31 -3.41
C LYS A 47 -3.68 -9.58 -3.41
N LEU A 48 -3.75 -8.46 -4.12
CA LEU A 48 -4.98 -7.71 -4.32
C LEU A 48 -5.52 -7.98 -5.72
N ASP A 49 -6.76 -8.45 -5.78
CA ASP A 49 -7.47 -8.66 -7.03
C ASP A 49 -8.01 -7.33 -7.55
N ARG A 50 -7.65 -6.98 -8.79
CA ARG A 50 -7.99 -5.70 -9.42
C ARG A 50 -9.47 -5.59 -9.81
N ASP A 51 -10.14 -6.72 -10.02
CA ASP A 51 -11.50 -6.78 -10.52
C ASP A 51 -12.48 -6.84 -9.34
N THR A 52 -12.14 -7.65 -8.33
CA THR A 52 -12.99 -7.86 -7.15
C THR A 52 -12.63 -6.97 -5.97
N GLY A 53 -11.45 -6.35 -5.96
CA GLY A 53 -10.95 -5.57 -4.83
C GLY A 53 -10.65 -6.42 -3.59
N GLU A 54 -10.60 -7.74 -3.75
CA GLU A 54 -10.34 -8.65 -2.64
C GLU A 54 -8.84 -8.85 -2.42
N ILE A 55 -8.42 -8.69 -1.18
CA ILE A 55 -7.05 -8.98 -0.76
C ILE A 55 -7.02 -10.35 -0.10
N ARG A 56 -6.11 -11.22 -0.57
CA ARG A 56 -5.88 -12.56 -0.03
C ARG A 56 -4.42 -12.74 0.35
N ILE A 57 -4.16 -13.50 1.41
CA ILE A 57 -2.80 -13.94 1.73
C ILE A 57 -2.58 -15.30 1.10
N LEU A 58 -1.54 -15.42 0.30
CA LEU A 58 -1.18 -16.65 -0.40
C LEU A 58 0.11 -17.20 0.21
N VAL A 59 0.03 -18.43 0.68
CA VAL A 59 1.14 -19.15 1.30
C VAL A 59 1.59 -20.24 0.34
N PRO A 60 2.84 -20.19 -0.17
CA PRO A 60 3.35 -21.24 -1.04
C PRO A 60 3.50 -22.55 -0.26
N ILE A 61 3.12 -23.65 -0.92
CA ILE A 61 3.46 -25.00 -0.50
C ILE A 61 4.69 -25.43 -1.31
N PHE A 62 5.71 -25.93 -0.61
CA PHE A 62 6.90 -26.49 -1.22
C PHE A 62 6.85 -28.01 -1.17
N GLY A 63 7.24 -28.67 -2.27
CA GLY A 63 7.40 -30.12 -2.34
C GLY A 63 8.69 -30.60 -1.64
N GLU A 64 8.92 -31.92 -1.64
CA GLU A 64 10.12 -32.53 -1.04
C GLU A 64 11.43 -32.01 -1.65
N ASP A 65 11.39 -31.60 -2.93
CA ASP A 65 12.55 -31.07 -3.66
C ASP A 65 12.76 -29.55 -3.46
N GLY A 66 11.93 -28.90 -2.64
CA GLY A 66 11.97 -27.45 -2.41
C GLY A 66 11.34 -26.61 -3.53
N GLU A 67 10.77 -27.26 -4.56
CA GLU A 67 10.01 -26.57 -5.60
C GLU A 67 8.64 -26.11 -5.10
N ARG A 68 8.20 -24.95 -5.57
CA ARG A 68 6.87 -24.43 -5.27
C ARG A 68 5.83 -25.21 -6.07
N ILE A 69 5.01 -26.00 -5.38
CA ILE A 69 4.00 -26.86 -6.00
C ILE A 69 2.62 -26.22 -6.04
N ASP A 70 2.28 -25.40 -5.04
CA ASP A 70 0.95 -24.82 -4.93
C ASP A 70 0.95 -23.54 -4.06
N GLU A 71 -0.20 -22.88 -4.00
CA GLU A 71 -0.50 -21.75 -3.14
C GLU A 71 -1.82 -22.00 -2.40
N VAL A 72 -1.79 -21.90 -1.06
CA VAL A 72 -3.01 -21.93 -0.26
C VAL A 72 -3.35 -20.54 0.24
N VAL A 73 -4.64 -20.20 0.18
CA VAL A 73 -5.18 -18.99 0.78
C VAL A 73 -5.18 -19.16 2.29
N ASP A 74 -4.53 -18.25 3.00
CA ASP A 74 -4.52 -18.19 4.46
C ASP A 74 -5.35 -17.00 4.93
N GLU A 75 -6.31 -17.27 5.82
CA GLU A 75 -7.20 -16.24 6.39
C GLU A 75 -7.18 -16.35 7.92
N PRO A 76 -6.23 -15.66 8.58
CA PRO A 76 -6.19 -15.60 10.03
C PRO A 76 -7.45 -14.94 10.58
N THR A 77 -7.88 -15.38 11.75
CA THR A 77 -9.10 -14.87 12.37
C THR A 77 -8.99 -13.36 12.65
N GLY A 78 -9.94 -12.57 12.15
CA GLY A 78 -9.97 -11.12 12.37
C GLY A 78 -9.00 -10.28 11.51
N PHE A 79 -8.10 -10.90 10.73
CA PHE A 79 -7.13 -10.18 9.90
C PHE A 79 -7.77 -9.31 8.81
N SER A 80 -8.99 -9.65 8.39
CA SER A 80 -9.76 -8.84 7.43
C SER A 80 -9.92 -7.38 7.86
N ARG A 81 -9.99 -7.09 9.18
CA ARG A 81 -10.10 -5.70 9.67
C ARG A 81 -8.76 -4.98 9.59
N VAL A 82 -7.69 -5.61 10.04
CA VAL A 82 -6.33 -5.07 10.03
C VAL A 82 -5.94 -4.70 8.60
N ALA A 83 -6.08 -5.63 7.68
CA ALA A 83 -5.69 -5.38 6.30
C ALA A 83 -6.57 -4.33 5.59
N THR A 84 -7.87 -4.20 5.94
CA THR A 84 -8.72 -3.09 5.45
C THR A 84 -8.21 -1.75 5.97
N SER A 85 -7.86 -1.66 7.27
CA SER A 85 -7.30 -0.43 7.84
C SER A 85 -5.94 -0.08 7.25
N THR A 86 -5.06 -1.07 7.05
CA THR A 86 -3.76 -0.90 6.41
C THR A 86 -3.91 -0.41 4.98
N ALA A 87 -4.79 -1.02 4.18
CA ALA A 87 -5.03 -0.56 2.81
C ALA A 87 -5.48 0.91 2.78
N ARG A 88 -6.43 1.30 3.63
CA ARG A 88 -6.87 2.72 3.74
C ARG A 88 -5.74 3.66 4.15
N GLN A 89 -4.89 3.23 5.07
CA GLN A 89 -3.73 4.01 5.50
C GLN A 89 -2.74 4.21 4.34
N ILE A 90 -2.37 3.16 3.63
CA ILE A 90 -1.45 3.23 2.49
C ILE A 90 -2.01 4.09 1.36
N ILE A 91 -3.31 3.97 1.06
CA ILE A 91 -3.97 4.84 0.09
C ILE A 91 -3.79 6.30 0.51
N LYS A 92 -4.07 6.64 1.77
CA LYS A 92 -3.93 8.01 2.27
C LYS A 92 -2.47 8.50 2.25
N GLU A 93 -1.51 7.63 2.56
CA GLU A 93 -0.08 7.95 2.53
C GLU A 93 0.41 8.18 1.10
N LYS A 94 0.09 7.29 0.17
CA LYS A 94 0.50 7.42 -1.23
C LYS A 94 -0.06 8.68 -1.89
N MET A 95 -1.28 9.04 -1.54
CA MET A 95 -1.91 10.30 -1.98
C MET A 95 -1.20 11.54 -1.46
N ARG A 96 -0.56 11.47 -0.28
CA ARG A 96 0.27 12.56 0.25
C ARG A 96 1.63 12.63 -0.43
N GLU A 97 2.30 11.49 -0.59
CA GLU A 97 3.62 11.42 -1.24
C GLU A 97 3.60 11.96 -2.68
N SER A 98 2.55 11.64 -3.45
CA SER A 98 2.37 12.20 -4.80
C SER A 98 2.28 13.73 -4.78
N LYS A 99 1.54 14.29 -3.81
CA LYS A 99 1.43 15.74 -3.63
C LYS A 99 2.77 16.36 -3.21
N ASP A 100 3.51 15.71 -2.32
CA ASP A 100 4.82 16.22 -1.87
C ASP A 100 5.85 16.19 -3.01
N ALA A 101 5.82 15.16 -3.87
CA ALA A 101 6.66 15.10 -5.07
C ALA A 101 6.33 16.21 -6.09
N GLU A 102 5.05 16.50 -6.30
CA GLU A 102 4.58 17.62 -7.14
C GLU A 102 5.11 18.96 -6.61
N ILE A 103 4.98 19.21 -5.30
CA ILE A 103 5.47 20.42 -4.63
C ILE A 103 6.98 20.58 -4.78
N VAL A 104 7.77 19.51 -4.60
CA VAL A 104 9.23 19.56 -4.79
C VAL A 104 9.58 19.92 -6.24
N GLY A 105 8.83 19.41 -7.22
CA GLY A 105 8.99 19.76 -8.62
C GLY A 105 8.78 21.25 -8.88
N GLU A 106 7.71 21.82 -8.33
CA GLU A 106 7.39 23.26 -8.42
C GLU A 106 8.52 24.12 -7.84
N PHE A 107 9.01 23.80 -6.64
CA PHE A 107 10.10 24.55 -6.00
C PHE A 107 11.48 24.33 -6.65
N THR A 108 11.68 23.23 -7.37
CA THR A 108 12.91 23.01 -8.15
C THR A 108 13.00 23.99 -9.33
N ALA A 109 11.86 24.42 -9.89
CA ALA A 109 11.82 25.42 -10.95
C ALA A 109 12.12 26.85 -10.43
N SER A 110 11.99 27.10 -9.13
CA SER A 110 12.23 28.41 -8.49
C SER A 110 13.65 28.57 -7.94
N VAL A 111 14.57 27.65 -8.27
CA VAL A 111 15.96 27.71 -7.80
C VAL A 111 16.64 28.97 -8.37
N GLY A 112 16.87 29.96 -7.50
CA GLY A 112 17.46 31.26 -7.86
C GLY A 112 16.55 32.45 -7.59
N ASP A 113 15.27 32.22 -7.30
CA ASP A 113 14.29 33.28 -7.04
C ASP A 113 14.18 33.61 -5.53
N ILE A 114 13.84 34.87 -5.23
CA ILE A 114 13.53 35.30 -3.86
C ILE A 114 12.08 34.91 -3.55
N VAL A 115 11.91 34.00 -2.59
CA VAL A 115 10.60 33.54 -2.12
C VAL A 115 10.31 34.12 -0.74
N SER A 116 9.05 34.53 -0.48
CA SER A 116 8.59 34.94 0.86
C SER A 116 7.45 34.03 1.33
N GLY A 117 7.36 33.77 2.64
CA GLY A 117 6.39 32.86 3.22
C GLY A 117 6.32 32.97 4.74
N VAL A 118 5.27 32.39 5.34
CA VAL A 118 5.08 32.37 6.79
C VAL A 118 5.68 31.08 7.35
N ILE A 119 6.55 31.20 8.37
CA ILE A 119 7.09 30.04 9.08
C ILE A 119 5.93 29.35 9.82
N GLN A 120 5.66 28.10 9.45
CA GLN A 120 4.71 27.24 10.16
C GLN A 120 5.44 26.18 10.97
N GLN A 121 4.86 25.79 12.11
CA GLN A 121 5.42 24.76 12.97
C GLN A 121 5.42 23.41 12.25
N GLY A 122 6.60 22.78 12.17
CA GLY A 122 6.76 21.44 11.62
C GLY A 122 6.00 20.39 12.43
N ARG A 123 5.57 19.30 11.78
CA ARG A 123 4.92 18.18 12.48
C ARG A 123 5.98 17.46 13.32
N ASP A 124 5.99 17.75 14.61
CA ASP A 124 6.79 17.01 15.58
C ASP A 124 6.17 15.60 15.76
N HIS A 125 6.87 14.59 15.27
CA HIS A 125 6.63 13.19 15.62
C HIS A 125 7.50 12.87 16.85
N ARG A 126 6.89 12.94 18.03
CA ARG A 126 7.42 12.21 19.19
C ARG A 126 6.91 10.78 19.17
#